data_AF-A0A926ITM3-F1
#
_entry.id   AF-A0A926ITM3-F1
#
_cell.length_a   1.000
_cell.length_b   1.000
_cell.length_c   1.000
_cell.angle_alpha   90.00
_cell.angle_beta   90.00
_cell.angle_gamma   90.00
#
_symmetry.space_group_name_H-M   'P 1'
#
loop_
_entity.id
_entity.type
_entity.pdbx_description
1 polymer ?
#
loop_
_entity_poly.entity_id
_entity_poly.type
_entity_poly.pdbx_seq_one_letter_code
_entity_poly.pdbx_strand_id
1 'polypeptide(L)'
;MDGKIDLILTKSISRFARNTYDCIDMTRKLKVLGVDVIFEKENINTGRITSETELAALSSVAQEESISLSQNVRLGIRHRMKNGTFKQGCLPYGYYLGTGGEWKINEEQARIVRLIFNAYIGGMSLRKIADELKKAGVIKNDGTVNWVENRIKYIITNERYKGDALLQKTYTEEFPFKSRRNCGERDMYYVKNNNVPIVSAEIFDKANELLKAQSKRYRPSTVPREHTFAKMIYCGECGTMFRKKSGENNIFWVCRTRDHDSAECPTPQVAEKVLMNAFVNLYNRLVYNADIILAPMLNQLTEYKSKRMADGGEIENINKEIAELTEQVHVLRNAKANGYIEPASFMERMNEIASKTAKLKKDKKYLLG
;
A
#
# COMPACT_ATOMS: atom_id res chain seq x y z
N MET A 1 9.11 43.85 -25.92
CA MET A 1 10.47 43.43 -26.28
C MET A 1 10.65 43.69 -27.76
N ASP A 2 11.77 44.28 -28.18
CA ASP A 2 12.03 44.81 -29.54
C ASP A 2 12.11 43.74 -30.66
N GLY A 3 11.55 42.53 -30.50
CA GLY A 3 11.61 41.47 -31.51
C GLY A 3 13.04 41.00 -31.85
N LYS A 4 13.99 41.14 -30.92
CA LYS A 4 15.41 40.81 -31.13
C LYS A 4 15.78 39.36 -30.77
N ILE A 5 14.83 38.58 -30.25
CA ILE A 5 15.06 37.23 -29.73
C ILE A 5 13.97 36.32 -30.27
N ASP A 6 14.36 35.32 -31.04
CA ASP A 6 13.44 34.35 -31.66
C ASP A 6 13.55 32.96 -31.02
N LEU A 7 14.58 32.74 -30.19
CA LEU A 7 14.85 31.45 -29.55
C LEU A 7 15.49 31.62 -28.16
N ILE A 8 15.01 30.83 -27.21
CA ILE A 8 15.59 30.67 -25.87
C ILE A 8 16.03 29.22 -25.69
N LEU A 9 17.33 29.02 -25.50
CA LEU A 9 17.91 27.71 -25.18
C LEU A 9 18.19 27.63 -23.67
N THR A 10 17.69 26.58 -23.01
CA THR A 10 17.91 26.35 -21.58
C THR A 10 18.22 24.90 -21.28
N LYS A 11 19.02 24.68 -20.23
CA LYS A 11 19.47 23.33 -19.85
C LYS A 11 18.30 22.46 -19.38
N SER A 12 17.36 23.05 -18.64
CA SER A 12 16.23 22.33 -18.08
C SER A 12 15.07 23.26 -17.78
N ILE A 13 13.88 22.70 -17.59
CA ILE A 13 12.69 23.48 -17.20
C ILE A 13 12.88 24.18 -15.85
N SER A 14 13.57 23.53 -14.91
CA SER A 14 13.91 24.11 -13.61
C SER A 14 14.83 25.33 -13.66
N ARG A 15 15.49 25.59 -14.80
CA ARG A 15 16.30 26.80 -15.03
C ARG A 15 15.52 27.93 -15.70
N PHE A 16 14.36 27.61 -16.26
CA PHE A 16 13.52 28.54 -17.01
C PHE A 16 12.42 29.17 -16.16
N ALA A 17 11.80 28.41 -15.26
CA ALA A 17 10.72 28.90 -14.40
C ALA A 17 10.77 28.26 -13.00
N ARG A 18 10.17 28.94 -12.01
CA ARG A 18 10.19 28.53 -10.59
C ARG A 18 9.19 27.42 -10.26
N ASN A 19 8.11 27.31 -11.03
CA ASN A 19 7.11 26.25 -10.91
C ASN A 19 6.56 25.91 -12.30
N THR A 20 5.90 24.76 -12.41
CA THR A 20 5.33 24.26 -13.67
C THR A 20 4.27 25.18 -14.28
N TYR A 21 3.47 25.88 -13.47
CA TYR A 21 2.46 26.81 -13.98
C TYR A 21 3.08 28.02 -14.67
N ASP A 22 4.08 28.65 -14.02
CA ASP A 22 4.84 29.77 -14.56
C ASP A 22 5.59 29.35 -15.84
N CYS A 23 6.11 28.12 -15.87
CA CYS A 23 6.74 27.57 -17.07
C CYS A 23 5.78 27.53 -18.25
N ILE A 24 4.56 27.01 -18.04
CA ILE A 24 3.51 26.89 -19.07
C ILE A 24 3.06 28.27 -19.54
N ASP A 25 2.83 29.18 -18.60
CA ASP A 25 2.35 30.52 -18.91
C ASP A 25 3.42 31.34 -19.68
N MET A 26 4.69 31.24 -19.28
CA MET A 26 5.80 31.90 -19.99
C MET A 26 6.03 31.31 -21.37
N THR A 27 6.03 29.98 -21.54
CA THR A 27 6.19 29.38 -22.88
C THR A 27 5.05 29.74 -23.81
N ARG A 28 3.80 29.83 -23.32
CA ARG A 28 2.66 30.32 -24.13
C ARG A 28 2.82 31.78 -24.53
N LYS A 29 3.18 32.66 -23.59
CA LYS A 29 3.40 34.08 -23.87
C LYS A 29 4.52 34.29 -24.89
N LEU A 30 5.63 33.56 -24.75
CA LEU A 30 6.76 33.61 -25.67
C LEU A 30 6.36 33.09 -27.06
N LYS A 31 5.58 32.02 -27.14
CA LYS A 31 5.10 31.48 -28.41
C LYS A 31 4.15 32.44 -29.14
N VAL A 32 3.28 33.15 -28.42
CA VAL A 32 2.45 34.23 -28.99
C VAL A 32 3.31 35.37 -29.54
N LEU A 33 4.47 35.62 -28.92
CA LEU A 33 5.47 36.59 -29.38
C LEU A 33 6.40 36.05 -30.48
N GLY A 34 6.20 34.81 -30.95
CA GLY A 34 7.02 34.18 -31.98
C GLY A 34 8.38 33.66 -31.48
N VAL A 35 8.56 33.55 -30.16
CA VAL A 35 9.81 33.10 -29.53
C VAL A 35 9.69 31.65 -29.09
N ASP A 36 10.58 30.80 -29.59
CA ASP A 36 10.65 29.38 -29.22
C ASP A 36 11.54 29.13 -28.01
N VAL A 37 11.28 28.04 -27.29
CA VAL A 37 12.04 27.58 -26.13
C VAL A 37 12.47 26.13 -26.32
N ILE A 38 13.76 25.85 -26.12
CA ILE A 38 14.33 24.50 -26.16
C ILE A 38 14.86 24.12 -24.78
N PHE A 39 14.36 23.01 -24.25
CA PHE A 39 14.79 22.40 -23.00
C PHE A 39 15.67 21.17 -23.31
N GLU A 40 16.97 21.27 -23.03
CA GLU A 40 17.95 20.26 -23.41
C GLU A 40 17.79 18.94 -22.62
N LYS A 41 17.64 19.00 -21.29
CA LYS A 41 17.52 17.82 -20.41
C LYS A 41 16.24 17.04 -20.71
N GLU A 42 15.13 17.72 -20.93
CA GLU A 42 13.82 17.11 -21.17
C GLU A 42 13.56 16.81 -22.66
N ASN A 43 14.47 17.21 -23.56
CA ASN A 43 14.38 17.04 -25.01
C ASN A 43 13.08 17.62 -25.62
N ILE A 44 12.69 18.82 -25.18
CA ILE A 44 11.47 19.52 -25.59
C ILE A 44 11.83 20.75 -26.43
N ASN A 45 11.19 20.93 -27.58
CA ASN A 45 11.31 22.13 -28.42
C ASN A 45 9.92 22.69 -28.73
N THR A 46 9.58 23.87 -28.21
CA THR A 46 8.24 24.44 -28.35
C THR A 46 7.83 24.78 -29.78
N GLY A 47 8.78 24.99 -30.69
CA GLY A 47 8.52 25.30 -32.11
C GLY A 47 8.01 24.11 -32.92
N ARG A 48 8.24 22.88 -32.43
CA ARG A 48 7.87 21.61 -33.12
C ARG A 48 6.66 20.90 -32.51
N ILE A 49 6.03 21.51 -31.50
CA ILE A 49 5.02 20.89 -30.63
C ILE A 49 3.60 21.03 -31.19
N THR A 50 2.86 19.92 -31.25
CA THR A 50 1.38 19.89 -31.32
C THR A 50 0.80 19.95 -29.89
N SER A 51 -0.44 20.44 -29.72
CA SER A 51 -1.10 20.62 -28.41
C SER A 51 -1.07 19.37 -27.50
N GLU A 52 -1.08 18.17 -28.09
CA GLU A 52 -1.02 16.89 -27.37
C GLU A 52 0.40 16.52 -26.90
N THR A 53 1.42 16.85 -27.68
CA THR A 53 2.84 16.72 -27.26
C THR A 53 3.22 17.77 -26.21
N GLU A 54 2.59 18.94 -26.26
CA GLU A 54 2.70 19.98 -25.21
C GLU A 54 2.18 19.40 -23.90
N LEU A 55 0.99 18.79 -23.92
CA LEU A 55 0.35 18.22 -22.75
C LEU A 55 1.14 17.05 -22.15
N ALA A 56 1.71 16.16 -22.98
CA ALA A 56 2.51 15.02 -22.53
C ALA A 56 3.84 15.44 -21.90
N ALA A 57 4.53 16.40 -22.52
CA ALA A 57 5.75 16.99 -21.99
C ALA A 57 5.49 17.70 -20.65
N LEU A 58 4.44 18.53 -20.59
CA LEU A 58 4.05 19.23 -19.37
C LEU A 58 3.63 18.28 -18.25
N SER A 59 2.98 17.16 -18.59
CA SER A 59 2.59 16.13 -17.63
C SER A 59 3.81 15.41 -17.04
N SER A 60 4.81 15.08 -17.87
CA SER A 60 6.05 14.45 -17.41
C SER A 60 6.82 15.35 -16.44
N VAL A 61 6.84 16.65 -16.71
CA VAL A 61 7.52 17.66 -15.90
C VAL A 61 6.79 17.90 -14.59
N ALA A 62 5.45 18.01 -14.63
CA ALA A 62 4.63 18.07 -13.43
C ALA A 62 4.80 16.84 -12.55
N GLN A 63 4.98 15.66 -13.15
CA GLN A 63 5.25 14.42 -12.43
C GLN A 63 6.63 14.41 -11.77
N GLU A 64 7.69 14.81 -12.48
CA GLU A 64 9.05 14.88 -11.91
C GLU A 64 9.14 15.93 -10.77
N GLU A 65 8.51 17.10 -10.95
CA GLU A 65 8.41 18.12 -9.90
C GLU A 65 7.63 17.61 -8.69
N SER A 66 6.52 16.90 -8.91
CA SER A 66 5.74 16.28 -7.83
C SER A 66 6.55 15.24 -7.04
N ILE A 67 7.36 14.42 -7.74
CA ILE A 67 8.24 13.43 -7.10
C ILE A 67 9.33 14.14 -6.29
N SER A 68 10.00 15.13 -6.87
CA SER A 68 11.06 15.92 -6.22
C SER A 68 10.54 16.69 -4.99
N LEU A 69 9.39 17.35 -5.10
CA LEU A 69 8.73 18.02 -3.98
C LEU A 69 8.39 17.01 -2.87
N SER A 70 7.84 15.85 -3.23
CA SER A 70 7.54 14.79 -2.26
C SER A 70 8.81 14.31 -1.55
N GLN A 71 9.91 14.12 -2.27
CA GLN A 71 11.20 13.75 -1.69
C GLN A 71 11.73 14.82 -0.73
N ASN A 72 11.69 16.11 -1.12
CA ASN A 72 12.13 17.23 -0.29
C ASN A 72 11.29 17.36 0.98
N VAL A 73 9.96 17.21 0.88
CA VAL A 73 9.07 17.21 2.04
C VAL A 73 9.42 16.05 2.99
N ARG A 74 9.66 14.84 2.46
CA ARG A 74 10.06 13.68 3.27
C ARG A 74 11.41 13.88 3.93
N LEU A 75 12.38 14.45 3.24
CA LEU A 75 13.70 14.80 3.78
C LEU A 75 13.56 15.81 4.91
N GLY A 76 12.79 16.88 4.70
CA GLY A 76 12.50 17.89 5.72
C GLY A 76 11.80 17.30 6.95
N ILE A 77 10.84 16.39 6.77
CA ILE A 77 10.22 15.64 7.86
C ILE A 77 11.28 14.83 8.63
N ARG A 78 12.15 14.11 7.92
CA ARG A 78 13.21 13.30 8.55
C ARG A 78 14.19 14.16 9.35
N HIS A 79 14.60 15.31 8.81
CA HIS A 79 15.44 16.26 9.55
C HIS A 79 14.75 16.76 10.82
N ARG A 80 13.45 17.08 10.74
CA ARG A 80 12.66 17.46 11.93
C ARG A 80 12.53 16.32 12.95
N MET A 81 12.45 15.07 12.51
CA MET A 81 12.43 13.92 13.41
C MET A 81 13.79 13.73 14.08
N LYS A 82 14.89 13.88 13.32
CA LYS A 82 16.26 13.74 13.80
C LYS A 82 16.63 14.82 14.83
N ASN A 83 16.21 16.07 14.61
CA ASN A 83 16.51 17.18 15.52
C ASN A 83 15.45 17.39 16.61
N GLY A 84 14.44 16.52 16.70
CA GLY A 84 13.40 16.58 17.74
C GLY A 84 12.32 17.65 17.56
N THR A 85 12.32 18.42 16.46
CA THR A 85 11.32 19.48 16.19
C THR A 85 10.06 19.00 15.48
N PHE A 86 9.96 17.69 15.18
CA PHE A 86 8.83 17.12 14.46
C PHE A 86 7.53 17.19 15.28
N LYS A 87 6.56 17.96 14.78
CA LYS A 87 5.20 18.02 15.31
C LYS A 87 4.30 17.03 14.57
N GLN A 88 3.69 16.11 15.31
CA GLN A 88 2.75 15.14 14.76
C GLN A 88 1.33 15.73 14.71
N GLY A 89 0.66 15.63 13.55
CA GLY A 89 -0.70 16.17 13.36
C GLY A 89 -1.84 15.27 13.85
N CYS A 90 -1.64 13.96 13.97
CA CYS A 90 -2.64 13.03 14.49
C CYS A 90 -2.32 12.65 15.95
N LEU A 91 -3.25 12.99 16.85
CA LEU A 91 -3.08 12.83 18.29
C LEU A 91 -3.65 11.48 18.79
N PRO A 92 -2.98 10.81 19.74
CA PRO A 92 -3.54 9.66 20.44
C PRO A 92 -4.79 10.04 21.25
N TYR A 93 -5.60 9.04 21.57
CA TYR A 93 -6.76 9.21 22.47
C TYR A 93 -6.31 9.71 23.84
N GLY A 94 -6.99 10.69 24.44
CA GLY A 94 -6.53 11.35 25.67
C GLY A 94 -5.87 12.71 25.46
N TYR A 95 -5.59 13.10 24.20
CA TYR A 95 -4.93 14.36 23.87
C TYR A 95 -5.72 15.18 22.86
N TYR A 96 -5.57 16.50 22.93
CA TYR A 96 -6.04 17.45 21.92
C TYR A 96 -4.99 18.52 21.66
N LEU A 97 -5.13 19.24 20.54
CA LEU A 97 -4.23 20.31 20.16
C LEU A 97 -4.73 21.63 20.75
N GLY A 98 -3.89 22.30 21.53
CA GLY A 98 -4.14 23.66 22.00
C GLY A 98 -4.04 24.69 20.86
N THR A 99 -4.46 25.92 21.16
CA THR A 99 -4.47 27.03 20.21
C THR A 99 -3.08 27.41 19.68
N GLY A 100 -2.00 27.15 20.44
CA GLY A 100 -0.61 27.36 20.02
C GLY A 100 0.06 26.13 19.39
N GLY A 101 -0.69 25.05 19.14
CA GLY A 101 -0.15 23.81 18.60
C GLY A 101 0.54 22.91 19.65
N GLU A 102 0.38 23.21 20.93
CA GLU A 102 0.83 22.39 22.06
C GLU A 102 -0.12 21.22 22.34
N TRP A 103 0.42 20.10 22.83
CA TRP A 103 -0.39 18.95 23.22
C TRP A 103 -0.98 19.20 24.61
N LYS A 104 -2.30 19.12 24.73
CA LYS A 104 -3.01 19.22 26.01
C LYS A 104 -3.75 17.92 26.31
N ILE A 105 -3.91 17.64 27.59
CA ILE A 105 -4.61 16.45 28.08
C ILE A 105 -6.12 16.75 28.10
N ASN A 106 -6.91 15.89 27.44
CA ASN A 106 -8.34 15.84 27.68
C ASN A 106 -8.57 14.96 28.92
N GLU A 107 -8.92 15.57 30.05
CA GLU A 107 -9.02 14.85 31.34
C GLU A 107 -10.08 13.75 31.35
N GLU A 108 -11.18 13.89 30.62
CA GLU A 108 -12.20 12.85 30.52
C GLU A 108 -11.66 11.60 29.83
N GLN A 109 -11.01 11.79 28.69
CA GLN A 109 -10.38 10.68 27.96
C GLN A 109 -9.14 10.14 28.68
N ALA A 110 -8.39 11.00 29.37
CA ALA A 110 -7.21 10.60 30.13
C ALA A 110 -7.58 9.73 31.34
N ARG A 111 -8.73 9.97 31.98
CA ARG A 111 -9.27 9.04 33.00
C ARG A 111 -9.48 7.64 32.43
N ILE A 112 -10.01 7.51 31.22
CA ILE A 112 -10.16 6.21 30.54
C ILE A 112 -8.81 5.58 30.22
N VAL A 113 -7.82 6.35 29.76
CA VAL A 113 -6.47 5.85 29.54
C VAL A 113 -5.88 5.29 30.84
N ARG A 114 -5.95 6.05 31.94
CA ARG A 114 -5.48 5.61 33.26
C ARG A 114 -6.21 4.34 33.73
N LEU A 115 -7.53 4.26 33.52
CA LEU A 115 -8.32 3.06 33.78
C LEU A 115 -7.82 1.85 32.98
N ILE A 116 -7.53 2.01 31.70
CA ILE A 116 -7.01 0.93 30.83
C ILE A 116 -5.70 0.38 31.39
N PHE A 117 -4.74 1.26 31.75
CA PHE A 117 -3.46 0.84 32.32
C PHE A 117 -3.67 0.08 33.64
N ASN A 118 -4.47 0.63 34.55
CA ASN A 118 -4.72 0.02 35.85
C ASN A 118 -5.47 -1.32 35.74
N ALA A 119 -6.49 -1.41 34.88
CA ALA A 119 -7.24 -2.64 34.66
C ALA A 119 -6.35 -3.74 34.07
N TYR A 120 -5.46 -3.39 33.14
CA TYR A 120 -4.52 -4.36 32.56
C TYR A 120 -3.49 -4.84 33.59
N ILE A 121 -2.91 -3.92 34.37
CA ILE A 121 -1.99 -4.26 35.48
C ILE A 121 -2.70 -5.12 36.54
N GLY A 122 -3.98 -4.86 36.78
CA GLY A 122 -4.86 -5.66 37.65
C GLY A 122 -5.23 -7.03 37.10
N GLY A 123 -4.72 -7.43 35.92
CA GLY A 123 -4.90 -8.77 35.36
C GLY A 123 -6.05 -8.92 34.37
N MET A 124 -6.76 -7.84 34.03
CA MET A 124 -7.82 -7.90 33.02
C MET A 124 -7.21 -8.11 31.61
N SER A 125 -7.81 -9.00 30.81
CA SER A 125 -7.35 -9.21 29.43
C SER A 125 -7.69 -8.02 28.53
N LEU A 126 -6.88 -7.80 27.49
CA LEU A 126 -7.09 -6.71 26.51
C LEU A 126 -8.50 -6.74 25.89
N ARG A 127 -9.01 -7.94 25.60
CA ARG A 127 -10.36 -8.15 25.07
C ARG A 127 -11.43 -7.76 26.08
N LYS A 128 -11.30 -8.21 27.33
CA LYS A 128 -12.26 -7.88 28.39
C LYS A 128 -12.30 -6.37 28.64
N ILE A 129 -11.15 -5.69 28.65
CA ILE A 129 -11.09 -4.22 28.75
C ILE A 129 -11.86 -3.56 27.59
N ALA A 130 -11.66 -4.04 26.36
CA ALA A 130 -12.37 -3.51 25.19
C ALA A 130 -13.90 -3.71 25.30
N ASP A 131 -14.33 -4.91 25.71
CA ASP A 131 -15.75 -5.24 25.86
C ASP A 131 -16.42 -4.39 26.95
N GLU A 132 -15.75 -4.17 28.09
CA GLU A 132 -16.26 -3.32 29.17
C GLU A 132 -16.36 -1.85 28.74
N LEU A 133 -15.37 -1.31 28.01
CA LEU A 133 -15.45 0.06 27.48
C LEU A 133 -16.57 0.23 26.45
N LYS A 134 -16.80 -0.80 25.63
CA LYS A 134 -17.90 -0.83 24.66
C LYS A 134 -19.25 -0.87 25.37
N LYS A 135 -19.42 -1.71 26.40
CA LYS A 135 -20.64 -1.77 27.23
C LYS A 135 -20.92 -0.46 27.95
N ALA A 136 -19.87 0.20 28.46
CA ALA A 136 -19.96 1.50 29.12
C ALA A 136 -20.22 2.68 28.16
N GLY A 137 -20.31 2.44 26.84
CA GLY A 137 -20.62 3.47 25.86
C GLY A 137 -19.50 4.51 25.67
N VAL A 138 -18.24 4.16 25.94
CA VAL A 138 -17.14 5.12 25.88
C VAL A 138 -16.84 5.53 24.44
N ILE A 139 -16.95 6.82 24.14
CA ILE A 139 -16.75 7.39 22.80
C ILE A 139 -15.26 7.59 22.50
N LYS A 140 -14.82 7.19 21.30
CA LYS A 140 -13.47 7.41 20.76
C LYS A 140 -13.34 8.76 20.03
N ASN A 141 -12.13 9.11 19.62
CA ASN A 141 -11.85 10.31 18.80
C ASN A 141 -12.60 10.33 17.46
N ASP A 142 -12.99 9.16 16.94
CA ASP A 142 -13.75 9.03 15.69
C ASP A 142 -15.28 9.07 15.90
N GLY A 143 -15.75 9.35 17.12
CA GLY A 143 -17.17 9.39 17.48
C GLY A 143 -17.82 8.02 17.69
N THR A 144 -17.08 6.91 17.50
CA THR A 144 -17.65 5.56 17.62
C THR A 144 -17.31 4.93 18.98
N VAL A 145 -18.12 3.96 19.41
CA VAL A 145 -17.94 3.20 20.67
C VAL A 145 -17.30 1.82 20.48
N ASN A 146 -16.89 1.48 19.26
CA ASN A 146 -16.36 0.16 18.94
C ASN A 146 -14.90 0.03 19.41
N TRP A 147 -14.72 -0.35 20.67
CA TRP A 147 -13.43 -0.72 21.24
C TRP A 147 -13.08 -2.16 20.86
N VAL A 148 -11.84 -2.34 20.39
CA VAL A 148 -11.30 -3.64 20.01
C VAL A 148 -9.97 -3.88 20.69
N GLU A 149 -9.61 -5.15 20.88
CA GLU A 149 -8.38 -5.57 21.57
C GLU A 149 -7.12 -4.85 21.04
N ASN A 150 -6.97 -4.75 19.72
CA ASN A 150 -5.83 -4.08 19.08
C ASN A 150 -5.71 -2.60 19.46
N ARG A 151 -6.84 -1.93 19.74
CA ARG A 151 -6.82 -0.53 20.15
C ARG A 151 -6.35 -0.38 21.59
N ILE A 152 -6.78 -1.27 22.48
CA ILE A 152 -6.30 -1.32 23.87
C ILE A 152 -4.80 -1.61 23.88
N LYS A 153 -4.36 -2.59 23.08
CA LYS A 153 -2.94 -2.91 22.90
C LYS A 153 -2.13 -1.70 22.40
N TYR A 154 -2.66 -0.94 21.45
CA TYR A 154 -2.03 0.28 20.97
C TYR A 154 -1.88 1.31 22.10
N ILE A 155 -2.89 1.51 22.94
CA ILE A 155 -2.81 2.44 24.07
C ILE A 155 -1.71 2.02 25.05
N ILE A 156 -1.68 0.75 25.44
CA ILE A 156 -0.69 0.23 26.39
C ILE A 156 0.75 0.32 25.84
N THR A 157 0.94 0.13 24.53
CA THR A 157 2.28 0.08 23.90
C THR A 157 2.77 1.44 23.38
N ASN A 158 1.93 2.47 23.37
CA ASN A 158 2.29 3.77 22.82
C ASN A 158 3.01 4.63 23.87
N GLU A 159 4.29 4.83 23.66
CA GLU A 159 5.26 5.51 24.53
C GLU A 159 4.85 6.96 24.82
N ARG A 160 3.99 7.54 23.96
CA ARG A 160 3.40 8.87 24.16
C ARG A 160 2.59 8.99 25.42
N TYR A 161 2.06 7.88 25.96
CA TYR A 161 1.32 7.93 27.23
C TYR A 161 2.23 8.15 28.44
N LYS A 162 3.52 7.81 28.36
CA LYS A 162 4.54 8.17 29.36
C LYS A 162 5.36 9.42 29.01
N GLY A 163 4.96 10.14 27.95
CA GLY A 163 5.58 11.40 27.53
C GLY A 163 6.69 11.28 26.50
N ASP A 164 7.00 10.07 26.02
CA ASP A 164 8.07 9.85 25.04
C ASP A 164 7.51 9.67 23.61
N ALA A 165 8.35 9.82 22.58
CA ALA A 165 7.95 9.59 21.20
C ALA A 165 9.00 8.78 20.42
N LEU A 166 8.55 7.67 19.84
CA LEU A 166 9.32 6.96 18.82
C LEU A 166 8.81 7.36 17.42
N LEU A 167 9.65 8.05 16.67
CA LEU A 167 9.37 8.63 15.35
C LEU A 167 9.83 7.68 14.23
N GLN A 168 9.32 7.91 13.02
CA GLN A 168 9.61 7.09 11.82
C GLN A 168 9.22 5.60 11.97
N LYS A 169 8.17 5.27 12.74
CA LYS A 169 7.63 3.88 12.84
C LYS A 169 7.09 3.33 11.52
N THR A 170 6.80 4.22 10.56
CA THR A 170 6.40 3.90 9.20
C THR A 170 7.17 4.77 8.22
N TYR A 171 7.30 4.29 6.99
CA TYR A 171 7.87 5.06 5.89
C TYR A 171 7.18 4.69 4.57
N THR A 172 7.20 5.61 3.62
CA THR A 172 6.72 5.35 2.25
C THR A 172 7.89 4.95 1.38
N GLU A 173 7.77 3.82 0.68
CA GLU A 173 8.72 3.37 -0.34
C GLU A 173 8.76 4.35 -1.53
N GLU A 174 9.86 4.29 -2.28
CA GLU A 174 9.89 4.87 -3.62
C GLU A 174 9.10 3.97 -4.58
N PHE A 175 8.54 4.56 -5.64
CA PHE A 175 7.49 4.01 -6.50
C PHE A 175 7.47 2.46 -6.60
N PRO A 176 6.33 1.78 -6.35
CA PRO A 176 5.01 2.33 -6.06
C PRO A 176 4.93 2.89 -4.63
N PHE A 177 4.30 4.06 -4.48
CA PHE A 177 4.17 4.74 -3.19
C PHE A 177 3.29 3.94 -2.22
N LYS A 178 3.93 3.05 -1.46
CA LYS A 178 3.29 2.21 -0.45
C LYS A 178 3.86 2.55 0.92
N SER A 179 2.95 2.80 1.88
CA SER A 179 3.32 2.99 3.28
C SER A 179 3.61 1.63 3.91
N ARG A 180 4.77 1.50 4.53
CA ARG A 180 5.20 0.29 5.25
C ARG A 180 5.61 0.61 6.68
N ARG A 181 5.53 -0.41 7.53
CA ARG A 181 6.09 -0.35 8.87
C ARG A 181 7.61 -0.40 8.77
N ASN A 182 8.28 0.42 9.56
CA ASN A 182 9.73 0.40 9.69
C ASN A 182 10.11 -0.71 10.67
N CYS A 183 10.82 -1.70 10.16
CA CYS A 183 11.36 -2.86 10.87
C CYS A 183 12.90 -2.81 10.95
N GLY A 184 13.52 -1.68 10.58
CA GLY A 184 14.97 -1.48 10.56
C GLY A 184 15.50 -0.97 9.22
N GLU A 185 14.64 -0.79 8.21
CA GLU A 185 15.03 -0.31 6.88
C GLU A 185 15.39 1.19 6.89
N ARG A 186 14.94 1.94 7.90
CA ARG A 186 15.30 3.35 8.12
C ARG A 186 15.55 3.63 9.59
N ASP A 187 16.34 4.66 9.87
CA ASP A 187 16.53 5.14 11.25
C ASP A 187 15.20 5.51 11.90
N MET A 188 15.02 5.07 13.14
CA MET A 188 13.95 5.52 14.03
C MET A 188 14.53 6.43 15.10
N TYR A 189 13.80 7.49 15.45
CA TYR A 189 14.28 8.51 16.38
C TYR A 189 13.46 8.45 17.66
N TYR A 190 14.12 8.23 18.79
CA TYR A 190 13.46 8.22 20.10
C TYR A 190 13.69 9.55 20.80
N VAL A 191 12.60 10.26 21.09
CA VAL A 191 12.60 11.58 21.73
C VAL A 191 11.98 11.44 23.12
N LYS A 192 12.75 11.73 24.16
CA LYS A 192 12.26 11.74 25.55
C LYS A 192 11.49 13.02 25.85
N ASN A 193 10.49 12.95 26.74
CA ASN A 193 9.73 14.12 27.20
C ASN A 193 9.14 14.97 26.05
N ASN A 194 8.70 14.30 24.98
CA ASN A 194 8.14 14.91 23.79
C ASN A 194 6.76 15.53 24.03
N ASN A 195 5.97 14.99 24.97
CA ASN A 195 4.64 15.50 25.29
C ASN A 195 4.33 15.31 26.78
N VAL A 196 3.28 15.99 27.25
CA VAL A 196 2.78 15.83 28.62
C VAL A 196 2.35 14.35 28.83
N PRO A 197 2.82 13.65 29.87
CA PRO A 197 2.45 12.27 30.13
C PRO A 197 1.05 12.15 30.75
N ILE A 198 0.30 11.10 30.39
CA ILE A 198 -0.98 10.73 31.05
C ILE A 198 -0.74 9.71 32.18
N VAL A 199 0.25 8.84 32.03
CA VAL A 199 0.68 7.85 33.03
C VAL A 199 2.15 8.01 33.35
N SER A 200 2.57 7.59 34.55
CA SER A 200 3.99 7.55 34.92
C SER A 200 4.75 6.53 34.08
N ALA A 201 6.08 6.74 33.95
CA ALA A 201 6.97 5.77 33.31
C ALA A 201 6.86 4.38 33.96
N GLU A 202 6.75 4.32 35.30
CA GLU A 202 6.60 3.08 36.07
C GLU A 202 5.34 2.29 35.68
N ILE A 203 4.18 2.96 35.61
CA ILE A 203 2.91 2.32 35.21
C ILE A 203 3.01 1.81 33.78
N PHE A 204 3.58 2.63 32.88
CA PHE A 204 3.74 2.27 31.48
C PHE A 204 4.66 1.07 31.30
N ASP A 205 5.82 1.09 31.96
CA ASP A 205 6.84 0.06 31.83
C ASP A 205 6.33 -1.27 32.43
N LYS A 206 5.67 -1.23 33.60
CA LYS A 206 5.02 -2.41 34.22
C LYS A 206 3.96 -3.04 33.31
N ALA A 207 3.09 -2.23 32.71
CA ALA A 207 2.08 -2.75 31.77
C ALA A 207 2.73 -3.41 30.54
N ASN A 208 3.80 -2.81 30.00
CA ASN A 208 4.51 -3.38 28.85
C ASN A 208 5.31 -4.64 29.20
N GLU A 209 5.85 -4.75 30.41
CA GLU A 209 6.48 -5.97 30.92
C GLU A 209 5.49 -7.13 31.01
N LEU A 210 4.30 -6.90 31.57
CA LEU A 210 3.23 -7.90 31.62
C LEU A 210 2.81 -8.35 30.21
N LEU A 211 2.69 -7.40 29.28
CA LEU A 211 2.36 -7.70 27.89
C LEU A 211 3.44 -8.54 27.19
N LYS A 212 4.72 -8.22 27.42
CA LYS A 212 5.85 -9.00 26.92
C LYS A 212 5.88 -10.40 27.53
N ALA A 213 5.64 -10.52 28.84
CA ALA A 213 5.61 -11.80 29.54
C ALA A 213 4.50 -12.72 29.00
N GLN A 214 3.28 -12.19 28.80
CA GLN A 214 2.20 -12.92 28.14
C GLN A 214 2.60 -13.34 26.72
N SER A 215 3.21 -12.44 25.93
CA SER A 215 3.63 -12.79 24.56
C SER A 215 4.65 -13.93 24.53
N LYS A 216 5.52 -14.06 25.54
CA LYS A 216 6.47 -15.18 25.68
C LYS A 216 5.77 -16.48 26.08
N ARG A 217 4.78 -16.42 26.99
CA ARG A 217 3.97 -17.59 27.40
C ARG A 217 3.11 -18.14 26.26
N TYR A 218 2.60 -17.26 25.39
CA TYR A 218 1.75 -17.61 24.25
C TYR A 218 2.47 -17.56 22.90
N ARG A 219 3.81 -17.47 22.87
CA ARG A 219 4.55 -17.67 21.62
C ARG A 219 4.21 -19.08 21.13
N PRO A 220 3.59 -19.25 19.95
CA PRO A 220 3.66 -20.54 19.29
C PRO A 220 5.13 -20.92 19.27
N SER A 221 5.47 -22.11 19.72
CA SER A 221 6.86 -22.57 19.66
C SER A 221 7.38 -22.32 18.25
N THR A 222 8.62 -21.85 18.12
CA THR A 222 9.29 -21.69 16.82
C THR A 222 9.43 -23.01 16.06
N VAL A 223 9.14 -24.15 16.70
CA VAL A 223 8.84 -25.40 16.01
C VAL A 223 7.46 -25.24 15.36
N PRO A 224 7.35 -25.33 14.02
CA PRO A 224 6.06 -25.45 13.37
C PRO A 224 5.34 -26.60 14.07
N ARG A 225 4.29 -26.29 14.84
CA ARG A 225 3.38 -27.36 15.24
C ARG A 225 2.73 -27.77 13.95
N GLU A 226 3.25 -28.84 13.34
CA GLU A 226 2.60 -29.50 12.22
C GLU A 226 1.20 -29.84 12.67
N HIS A 227 0.26 -29.02 12.20
CA HIS A 227 -1.14 -29.21 12.45
C HIS A 227 -1.66 -29.81 11.16
N THR A 228 -1.90 -31.12 11.18
CA THR A 228 -2.29 -31.97 10.04
C THR A 228 -3.40 -31.38 9.17
N PHE A 229 -4.26 -30.50 9.73
CA PHE A 229 -5.34 -29.82 9.01
C PHE A 229 -5.40 -28.29 9.22
N ALA A 230 -4.29 -27.64 9.60
CA ALA A 230 -4.31 -26.20 9.81
C ALA A 230 -4.72 -25.44 8.54
N LYS A 231 -5.71 -24.55 8.70
CA LYS A 231 -6.29 -23.72 7.62
C LYS A 231 -6.97 -24.52 6.50
N MET A 232 -7.27 -25.80 6.71
CA MET A 232 -7.93 -26.65 5.71
C MET A 232 -9.42 -26.88 6.00
N ILE A 233 -9.84 -26.73 7.26
CA ILE A 233 -11.20 -27.08 7.70
C ILE A 233 -12.02 -25.82 7.96
N TYR A 234 -13.12 -25.70 7.21
CA TYR A 234 -14.08 -24.61 7.30
C TYR A 234 -15.46 -25.15 7.69
N CYS A 235 -16.18 -24.38 8.48
CA CYS A 235 -17.55 -24.69 8.89
C CYS A 235 -18.52 -24.48 7.74
N GLY A 236 -19.31 -25.51 7.40
CA GLY A 236 -20.37 -25.39 6.39
C GLY A 236 -21.51 -24.47 6.81
N GLU A 237 -21.77 -24.32 8.11
CA GLU A 237 -22.88 -23.49 8.62
C GLU A 237 -22.54 -21.99 8.67
N CYS A 238 -21.40 -21.62 9.26
CA CYS A 238 -21.04 -20.21 9.48
C CYS A 238 -19.81 -19.75 8.68
N GLY A 239 -19.20 -20.62 7.86
CA GLY A 239 -18.04 -20.29 7.04
C GLY A 239 -16.73 -20.07 7.81
N THR A 240 -16.73 -20.06 9.14
CA THR A 240 -15.51 -19.82 9.92
C THR A 240 -14.61 -21.07 9.98
N MET A 241 -13.30 -20.85 10.12
CA MET A 241 -12.33 -21.93 10.25
C MET A 241 -12.50 -22.70 11.57
N PHE A 242 -12.20 -23.98 11.54
CA PHE A 242 -12.03 -24.77 12.75
C PHE A 242 -10.69 -24.46 13.44
N ARG A 243 -10.62 -24.75 14.75
CA ARG A 243 -9.42 -24.68 15.58
C ARG A 243 -9.19 -26.03 16.26
N LYS A 244 -7.93 -26.46 16.31
CA LYS A 244 -7.48 -27.63 17.08
C LYS A 244 -7.52 -27.35 18.58
N LYS A 245 -8.13 -28.24 19.36
CA LYS A 245 -8.10 -28.30 20.82
C LYS A 245 -7.56 -29.65 21.26
N SER A 246 -6.59 -29.61 22.17
CA SER A 246 -6.08 -30.82 22.83
C SER A 246 -6.90 -31.06 24.11
N GLY A 247 -7.53 -32.23 24.22
CA GLY A 247 -8.01 -32.79 25.48
C GLY A 247 -6.96 -33.70 26.13
N GLU A 248 -7.28 -34.29 27.28
CA GLU A 248 -6.35 -35.12 28.06
C GLU A 248 -5.74 -36.28 27.26
N ASN A 249 -6.56 -36.96 26.44
CA ASN A 249 -6.13 -38.12 25.64
C ASN A 249 -6.57 -38.04 24.16
N ASN A 250 -7.24 -36.98 23.74
CA ASN A 250 -7.82 -36.86 22.39
C ASN A 250 -7.69 -35.45 21.84
N ILE A 251 -7.60 -35.35 20.52
CA ILE A 251 -7.54 -34.08 19.81
C ILE A 251 -8.86 -33.86 19.08
N PHE A 252 -9.43 -32.67 19.26
CA PHE A 252 -10.68 -32.24 18.65
C PHE A 252 -10.49 -31.00 17.80
N TRP A 253 -11.38 -30.82 16.84
CA TRP A 253 -11.48 -29.64 16.00
C TRP A 253 -12.84 -29.01 16.23
N VAL A 254 -12.85 -27.71 16.56
CA VAL A 254 -14.08 -26.96 16.90
C VAL A 254 -14.18 -25.72 16.02
N CYS A 255 -15.38 -25.45 15.51
CA CYS A 255 -15.72 -24.20 14.82
C CYS A 255 -15.38 -22.98 15.72
N ARG A 256 -14.70 -21.96 15.18
CA ARG A 256 -14.30 -20.77 15.98
C ARG A 256 -15.48 -19.97 16.53
N THR A 257 -16.56 -19.86 15.77
CA THR A 257 -17.78 -19.18 16.21
C THR A 257 -18.40 -19.92 17.39
N ARG A 258 -18.53 -21.26 17.29
CA ARG A 258 -19.00 -22.09 18.40
C ARG A 258 -18.08 -22.03 19.63
N ASP A 259 -16.77 -22.01 19.40
CA ASP A 259 -15.76 -21.93 20.46
C ASP A 259 -15.85 -20.61 21.24
N HIS A 260 -16.30 -19.55 20.57
CA HIS A 260 -16.59 -18.27 21.18
C HIS A 260 -17.91 -18.31 21.96
N ASP A 261 -18.98 -18.77 21.32
CA ASP A 261 -20.29 -18.97 21.94
C ASP A 261 -21.02 -20.13 21.25
N SER A 262 -21.42 -21.13 22.04
CA SER A 262 -22.14 -22.31 21.53
C SER A 262 -23.50 -21.98 20.92
N ALA A 263 -24.11 -20.86 21.29
CA ALA A 263 -25.37 -20.39 20.72
C ALA A 263 -25.21 -19.81 19.30
N GLU A 264 -24.03 -19.32 18.94
CA GLU A 264 -23.79 -18.69 17.62
C GLU A 264 -23.55 -19.71 16.50
N CYS A 265 -23.25 -20.98 16.81
CA CYS A 265 -23.05 -22.01 15.79
C CYS A 265 -23.34 -23.44 16.29
N PRO A 266 -24.30 -24.16 15.67
CA PRO A 266 -24.73 -25.48 16.11
C PRO A 266 -23.77 -26.62 15.73
N THR A 267 -22.75 -26.36 14.90
CA THR A 267 -21.84 -27.39 14.39
C THR A 267 -21.06 -28.10 15.50
N PRO A 268 -21.16 -29.43 15.66
CA PRO A 268 -20.49 -30.15 16.75
C PRO A 268 -18.96 -30.14 16.61
N GLN A 269 -18.28 -30.42 17.72
CA GLN A 269 -16.85 -30.70 17.69
C GLN A 269 -16.57 -32.04 16.98
N VAL A 270 -15.48 -32.11 16.22
CA VAL A 270 -15.10 -33.29 15.45
C VAL A 270 -13.77 -33.83 15.96
N ALA A 271 -13.68 -35.13 16.25
CA ALA A 271 -12.42 -35.75 16.66
C ALA A 271 -11.43 -35.81 15.49
N GLU A 272 -10.14 -35.56 15.75
CA GLU A 272 -9.09 -35.56 14.71
C GLU A 272 -9.00 -36.90 13.98
N LYS A 273 -9.23 -38.02 14.67
CA LYS A 273 -9.28 -39.36 14.06
C LYS A 273 -10.34 -39.48 12.97
N VAL A 274 -11.51 -38.86 13.15
CA VAL A 274 -12.60 -38.86 12.16
C VAL A 274 -12.17 -38.09 10.91
N LEU A 275 -11.52 -36.94 11.10
CA LEU A 275 -10.99 -36.13 10.00
C LEU A 275 -9.87 -36.84 9.24
N MET A 276 -8.97 -37.52 9.95
CA MET A 276 -7.91 -38.33 9.34
C MET A 276 -8.49 -39.47 8.51
N ASN A 277 -9.46 -40.22 9.03
CA ASN A 277 -10.11 -41.29 8.28
C ASN A 277 -10.85 -40.76 7.05
N ALA A 278 -11.57 -39.65 7.17
CA ALA A 278 -12.23 -39.01 6.04
C ALA A 278 -11.22 -38.56 4.97
N PHE A 279 -10.10 -37.97 5.38
CA PHE A 279 -9.03 -37.55 4.49
C PHE A 279 -8.38 -38.74 3.76
N VAL A 280 -8.01 -39.80 4.49
CA VAL A 280 -7.41 -41.01 3.90
C VAL A 280 -8.38 -41.67 2.92
N ASN A 281 -9.66 -41.76 3.26
CA ASN A 281 -10.67 -42.30 2.37
C ASN A 281 -10.82 -41.47 1.09
N LEU A 282 -10.85 -40.14 1.19
CA LEU A 282 -10.91 -39.25 0.04
C LEU A 282 -9.64 -39.37 -0.81
N TYR A 283 -8.47 -39.36 -0.18
CA TYR A 283 -7.17 -39.51 -0.84
C TYR A 283 -7.08 -40.83 -1.60
N ASN A 284 -7.42 -41.95 -0.95
CA ASN A 284 -7.42 -43.27 -1.58
C ASN A 284 -8.38 -43.32 -2.79
N ARG A 285 -9.57 -42.71 -2.68
CA ARG A 285 -10.50 -42.60 -3.81
C ARG A 285 -9.91 -41.77 -4.95
N LEU A 286 -9.24 -40.65 -4.65
CA LEU A 286 -8.61 -39.81 -5.66
C LEU A 286 -7.45 -40.53 -6.37
N VAL A 287 -6.62 -41.26 -5.62
CA VAL A 287 -5.51 -42.04 -6.17
C VAL A 287 -6.03 -43.18 -7.05
N TYR A 288 -7.04 -43.92 -6.60
CA TYR A 288 -7.63 -45.02 -7.39
C TYR A 288 -8.30 -44.55 -8.67
N ASN A 289 -8.77 -43.31 -8.71
CA ASN A 289 -9.45 -42.71 -9.85
C ASN A 289 -8.61 -41.60 -10.47
N ALA A 290 -7.28 -41.64 -10.31
CA ALA A 290 -6.39 -40.57 -10.78
C ALA A 290 -6.52 -40.36 -12.30
N ASP A 291 -6.62 -41.45 -13.06
CA ASP A 291 -6.75 -41.38 -14.53
C ASP A 291 -8.10 -40.80 -14.98
N ILE A 292 -9.12 -40.90 -14.14
CA ILE A 292 -10.49 -40.42 -14.44
C ILE A 292 -10.68 -38.97 -13.95
N ILE A 293 -10.06 -38.60 -12.84
CA ILE A 293 -10.26 -37.30 -12.18
C ILE A 293 -9.07 -36.38 -12.41
N LEU A 294 -7.87 -36.80 -11.99
CA LEU A 294 -6.69 -35.94 -11.94
C LEU A 294 -6.07 -35.73 -13.32
N ALA A 295 -6.00 -36.76 -14.17
CA ALA A 295 -5.42 -36.65 -15.51
C ALA A 295 -6.22 -35.70 -16.43
N PRO A 296 -7.57 -35.78 -16.51
CA PRO A 296 -8.35 -34.82 -17.29
C PRO A 296 -8.24 -33.40 -16.73
N MET A 297 -8.23 -33.24 -15.40
CA MET A 297 -8.12 -31.93 -14.76
C MET A 297 -6.75 -31.30 -15.00
N LEU A 298 -5.67 -32.09 -14.97
CA LEU A 298 -4.32 -31.66 -15.34
C LEU A 298 -4.28 -31.22 -16.81
N ASN A 299 -4.83 -32.02 -17.72
CA ASN A 299 -4.87 -31.70 -19.14
C ASN A 299 -5.60 -30.36 -19.38
N GLN A 300 -6.76 -30.17 -18.77
CA GLN A 300 -7.51 -28.90 -18.83
C GLN A 300 -6.70 -27.71 -18.30
N LEU A 301 -6.02 -27.87 -17.16
CA LEU A 301 -5.18 -26.81 -16.59
C LEU A 301 -3.96 -26.49 -17.46
N THR A 302 -3.35 -27.51 -18.08
CA THR A 302 -2.24 -27.32 -19.01
C THR A 302 -2.69 -26.65 -20.30
N GLU A 303 -3.87 -27.00 -20.83
CA GLU A 303 -4.46 -26.36 -22.00
C GLU A 303 -4.84 -24.91 -21.72
N TYR A 304 -5.37 -24.62 -20.53
CA TYR A 304 -5.65 -23.25 -20.11
C TYR A 304 -4.36 -22.43 -19.97
N LYS A 305 -3.30 -23.02 -19.41
CA LYS A 305 -2.00 -22.38 -19.28
C LYS A 305 -1.35 -22.13 -20.65
N SER A 306 -1.42 -23.09 -21.57
CA SER A 306 -0.86 -22.94 -22.91
C SER A 306 -1.61 -21.88 -23.72
N LYS A 307 -2.94 -21.84 -23.67
CA LYS A 307 -3.75 -20.77 -24.28
C LYS A 307 -3.36 -19.39 -23.73
N ARG A 308 -3.26 -19.27 -22.41
CA ARG A 308 -2.86 -17.99 -21.77
C ARG A 308 -1.41 -17.58 -22.08
N MET A 309 -0.51 -18.54 -22.27
CA MET A 309 0.87 -18.27 -22.69
C MET A 309 0.97 -17.92 -24.17
N ALA A 310 0.14 -18.53 -25.04
CA ALA A 310 0.02 -18.16 -26.44
C ALA A 310 -0.52 -16.73 -26.60
N ASP A 311 -1.59 -16.38 -25.89
CA ASP A 311 -2.12 -15.01 -25.84
C ASP A 311 -1.06 -14.02 -25.31
N GLY A 312 -0.27 -14.42 -24.30
CA GLY A 312 0.83 -13.62 -23.78
C GLY A 312 1.95 -13.36 -24.81
N GLY A 313 2.29 -14.36 -25.63
CA GLY A 313 3.25 -14.24 -26.72
C GLY A 313 2.75 -13.37 -27.87
N GLU A 314 1.47 -13.49 -28.23
CA GLU A 314 0.82 -12.59 -29.21
C GLU A 314 0.79 -11.15 -28.71
N ILE A 315 0.47 -10.93 -27.42
CA ILE A 315 0.52 -9.60 -26.80
C ILE A 315 1.96 -9.04 -26.80
N GLU A 316 2.97 -9.88 -26.54
CA GLU A 316 4.38 -9.46 -26.59
C GLU A 316 4.81 -9.07 -28.01
N ASN A 317 4.42 -9.86 -29.02
CA ASN A 317 4.68 -9.54 -30.42
C ASN A 317 4.00 -8.25 -30.86
N ILE A 318 2.72 -8.05 -30.49
CA ILE A 318 2.00 -6.80 -30.76
C ILE A 318 2.71 -5.61 -30.09
N ASN A 319 3.24 -5.78 -28.87
CA ASN A 319 4.01 -4.71 -28.21
C ASN A 319 5.32 -4.39 -28.93
N LYS A 320 6.02 -5.40 -29.47
CA LYS A 320 7.23 -5.20 -30.29
C LYS A 320 6.91 -4.47 -31.59
N GLU A 321 5.87 -4.87 -32.32
CA GLU A 321 5.45 -4.19 -33.56
C GLU A 321 5.02 -2.73 -33.30
N ILE A 322 4.31 -2.47 -32.20
CA ILE A 322 3.95 -1.10 -31.80
C ILE A 322 5.22 -0.27 -31.49
N ALA A 323 6.23 -0.87 -30.84
CA ALA A 323 7.49 -0.19 -30.56
C ALA A 323 8.25 0.15 -31.85
N GLU A 324 8.35 -0.81 -32.79
CA GLU A 324 9.00 -0.60 -34.09
C GLU A 324 8.30 0.49 -34.93
N LEU A 325 6.97 0.47 -34.98
CA LEU A 325 6.20 1.53 -35.66
C LEU A 325 6.40 2.90 -34.99
N THR A 326 6.54 2.93 -33.66
CA THR A 326 6.83 4.17 -32.92
C THR A 326 8.21 4.70 -33.26
N GLU A 327 9.19 3.82 -33.42
CA GLU A 327 10.54 4.19 -33.86
C GLU A 327 10.57 4.69 -35.32
N GLN A 328 9.80 4.08 -36.22
CA GLN A 328 9.63 4.58 -37.59
C GLN A 328 9.01 5.99 -37.62
N VAL A 329 8.05 6.28 -36.73
CA VAL A 329 7.51 7.63 -36.57
C VAL A 329 8.60 8.62 -36.13
N HIS A 330 9.49 8.24 -35.22
CA HIS A 330 10.62 9.07 -34.82
C HIS A 330 11.58 9.35 -35.98
N VAL A 331 11.92 8.32 -36.77
CA VAL A 331 12.79 8.46 -37.95
C VAL A 331 12.13 9.35 -39.02
N LEU A 332 10.86 9.13 -39.34
CA LEU A 332 10.10 9.94 -40.30
C LEU A 332 9.99 11.40 -39.87
N ARG A 333 9.76 11.65 -38.57
CA ARG A 333 9.72 13.01 -38.01
C ARG A 333 11.07 13.71 -38.13
N ASN A 334 12.16 13.00 -37.87
CA ASN A 334 13.52 13.52 -38.04
C ASN A 334 13.84 13.80 -39.51
N ALA A 335 13.47 12.90 -40.42
CA ALA A 335 13.67 13.07 -41.86
C ALA A 335 12.90 14.28 -42.41
N LYS A 336 11.65 14.49 -41.96
CA LYS A 336 10.87 15.71 -42.30
C LYS A 336 11.51 16.96 -41.71
N ALA A 337 11.93 16.93 -40.45
CA ALA A 337 12.53 18.07 -39.77
C ALA A 337 13.83 18.56 -40.44
N ASN A 338 14.56 17.64 -41.09
CA ASN A 338 15.77 17.93 -41.85
C ASN A 338 15.51 18.19 -43.35
N GLY A 339 14.25 18.22 -43.79
CA GLY A 339 13.87 18.51 -45.17
C GLY A 339 14.09 17.38 -46.18
N TYR A 340 14.39 16.16 -45.74
CA TYR A 340 14.69 15.02 -46.62
C TYR A 340 13.46 14.35 -47.22
N ILE A 341 12.25 14.73 -46.81
CA ILE A 341 10.98 14.14 -47.26
C ILE A 341 9.96 15.23 -47.52
N GLU A 342 9.28 15.15 -48.65
CA GLU A 342 8.20 16.08 -48.99
C GLU A 342 6.96 15.94 -48.08
N PRO A 343 6.25 17.04 -47.79
CA PRO A 343 5.09 17.03 -46.89
C PRO A 343 4.00 16.00 -47.25
N ALA A 344 3.72 15.81 -48.54
CA ALA A 344 2.71 14.86 -49.01
C ALA A 344 3.10 13.40 -48.69
N SER A 345 4.34 13.02 -49.03
CA SER A 345 4.86 11.66 -48.77
C SER A 345 5.01 11.36 -47.27
N PHE A 346 5.35 12.38 -46.47
CA PHE A 346 5.35 12.24 -45.01
C PHE A 346 3.95 11.97 -44.45
N MET A 347 2.94 12.71 -44.90
CA MET A 347 1.56 12.54 -44.43
C MET A 347 1.01 11.16 -44.79
N GLU A 348 1.30 10.68 -46.00
CA GLU A 348 0.92 9.34 -46.45
C GLU A 348 1.51 8.24 -45.55
N ARG A 349 2.83 8.24 -45.33
CA ARG A 349 3.50 7.25 -44.46
C ARG A 349 3.06 7.34 -43.01
N MET A 350 2.80 8.55 -42.50
CA MET A 350 2.27 8.75 -41.15
C MET A 350 0.86 8.17 -40.99
N ASN A 351 0.00 8.34 -42.00
CA ASN A 351 -1.35 7.77 -41.98
C ASN A 351 -1.33 6.23 -42.05
N GLU A 352 -0.43 5.65 -42.85
CA GLU A 352 -0.24 4.19 -42.88
C GLU A 352 0.20 3.63 -41.52
N ILE A 353 1.18 4.27 -40.88
CA ILE A 353 1.66 3.85 -39.55
C ILE A 353 0.55 4.02 -38.50
N ALA A 354 -0.20 5.12 -38.54
CA ALA A 354 -1.33 5.35 -37.64
C ALA A 354 -2.42 4.28 -37.79
N SER A 355 -2.77 3.91 -39.02
CA SER A 355 -3.73 2.85 -39.32
C SER A 355 -3.28 1.48 -38.79
N LYS A 356 -2.01 1.10 -39.05
CA LYS A 356 -1.42 -0.15 -38.53
C LYS A 356 -1.40 -0.19 -37.01
N THR A 357 -1.00 0.91 -36.37
CA THR A 357 -0.95 1.02 -34.91
C THR A 357 -2.35 0.93 -34.28
N ALA A 358 -3.37 1.53 -34.92
CA ALA A 358 -4.75 1.45 -34.46
C ALA A 358 -5.30 0.02 -34.53
N LYS A 359 -4.99 -0.72 -35.61
CA LYS A 359 -5.36 -2.13 -35.78
C LYS A 359 -4.72 -3.00 -34.69
N LEU A 360 -3.40 -2.90 -34.49
CA LEU A 360 -2.67 -3.64 -33.47
C LEU A 360 -3.17 -3.37 -32.03
N LYS A 361 -3.51 -2.11 -31.71
CA LYS A 361 -4.12 -1.76 -30.42
C LYS A 361 -5.51 -2.38 -30.22
N LYS A 362 -6.31 -2.49 -31.28
CA LYS A 362 -7.62 -3.15 -31.25
C LYS A 362 -7.48 -4.66 -31.03
N ASP A 363 -6.53 -5.29 -31.72
CA ASP A 363 -6.26 -6.73 -31.61
C ASP A 363 -5.73 -7.07 -30.20
N LYS A 364 -4.82 -6.25 -29.64
CA LYS A 364 -4.37 -6.36 -28.25
C LYS A 364 -5.52 -6.26 -27.23
N LYS A 365 -6.50 -5.39 -27.48
CA LYS A 365 -7.65 -5.22 -26.59
C LYS A 365 -8.55 -6.47 -26.60
N TYR A 366 -8.70 -7.12 -27.76
CA TYR A 366 -9.47 -8.36 -27.89
C TYR A 366 -8.80 -9.53 -27.13
N LEU A 367 -7.46 -9.60 -27.14
CA LEU A 367 -6.69 -10.64 -26.43
C LEU A 367 -6.65 -10.46 -24.90
N LEU A 368 -6.92 -9.25 -24.38
CA LEU A 368 -6.87 -8.97 -22.95
C LEU A 368 -8.20 -9.20 -22.20
N GLY A 369 -9.30 -9.48 -22.92
CA GLY A 369 -10.65 -9.67 -22.36
C GLY A 369 -11.45 -8.39 -22.26
#